data_AF-A0A091HRH5-F1
#
_entry.id   AF-A0A091HRH5-F1
#
_cell.length_a   1.000
_cell.length_b   1.000
_cell.length_c   1.000
_cell.angle_alpha   90.00
_cell.angle_beta   90.00
_cell.angle_gamma   90.00
#
_symmetry.space_group_name_H-M   'P 1'
#
loop_
_entity.id
_entity.type
_entity.pdbx_description
1 polymer ?
#
loop_
_entity_poly.entity_id
_entity_poly.type
_entity_poly.pdbx_seq_one_letter_code
_entity_poly.pdbx_strand_id
1 'polypeptide(L)'
;AAALLAAPLLCTSLGSGSAHEVVPSFLQTLLEGSAEQFNTGPLAQYQVDDLTRAALAVLKERIDELPPQHVKALLNLLVINS
;
A
#
# COMPACT_ATOMS: atom_id res chain seq x y z
N ALA A 1 14.47 -12.03 1.39
CA ALA A 1 13.36 -12.91 0.92
C ALA A 1 12.01 -12.64 1.62
N ALA A 2 11.90 -11.76 2.62
CA ALA A 2 10.64 -11.53 3.36
C ALA A 2 9.62 -10.61 2.65
N ALA A 3 10.04 -9.74 1.73
CA ALA A 3 9.16 -8.75 1.10
C ALA A 3 8.08 -9.34 0.17
N LEU A 4 8.33 -10.53 -0.41
CA LEU A 4 7.39 -11.18 -1.34
C LEU A 4 6.25 -11.93 -0.64
N LEU A 5 6.38 -12.21 0.65
CA LEU A 5 5.36 -12.93 1.42
C LEU A 5 4.29 -12.00 2.00
N ALA A 6 4.59 -10.70 2.15
CA ALA A 6 3.63 -9.71 2.63
C ALA A 6 2.51 -9.43 1.61
N ALA A 7 2.82 -9.41 0.31
CA ALA A 7 1.85 -9.15 -0.75
C ALA A 7 0.68 -10.15 -0.80
N PRO A 8 0.87 -11.49 -0.78
CA PRO A 8 -0.24 -12.44 -0.76
C PRO A 8 -0.98 -12.51 0.57
N LEU A 9 -0.32 -12.19 1.70
CA LEU A 9 -0.95 -12.13 3.01
C LEU A 9 -1.91 -10.94 3.12
N LEU A 10 -1.51 -9.76 2.62
CA LEU A 10 -2.40 -8.60 2.51
C LEU A 10 -3.62 -8.92 1.62
N CYS A 11 -3.41 -9.56 0.46
CA CYS A 11 -4.51 -9.91 -0.44
C CYS A 11 -5.48 -10.98 0.10
N THR A 12 -5.08 -11.81 1.07
CA THR A 12 -5.93 -12.88 1.62
C THR A 12 -6.67 -12.48 2.91
N SER A 13 -6.12 -11.57 3.72
CA SER A 13 -6.83 -11.02 4.89
C SER A 13 -7.93 -10.00 4.55
N LEU A 14 -7.89 -9.47 3.32
CA LEU A 14 -8.76 -8.40 2.82
C LEU A 14 -9.94 -8.94 1.97
N GLY A 15 -10.18 -10.26 2.03
CA GLY A 15 -11.26 -10.96 1.32
C GLY A 15 -12.63 -10.95 2.01
N SER A 16 -12.87 -10.06 2.97
CA SER A 16 -14.23 -9.70 3.40
C SER A 16 -14.63 -8.45 2.62
N GLY A 17 -15.83 -8.43 2.03
CA GLY A 17 -16.22 -7.55 0.90
C GLY A 17 -15.96 -6.03 0.99
N SER A 18 -15.57 -5.47 2.14
CA SER A 18 -15.13 -4.06 2.25
C SER A 18 -13.67 -3.82 1.86
N ALA A 19 -12.83 -4.84 1.98
CA ALA A 19 -11.39 -4.69 1.90
C ALA A 19 -10.85 -4.83 0.47
N HIS A 20 -11.64 -5.40 -0.45
CA HIS A 20 -11.38 -5.38 -1.89
C HIS A 20 -11.36 -3.96 -2.47
N GLU A 21 -12.15 -3.03 -1.91
CA GLU A 21 -12.19 -1.63 -2.37
C GLU A 21 -11.04 -0.79 -1.81
N VAL A 22 -10.49 -1.16 -0.66
CA VAL A 22 -9.45 -0.38 0.04
C VAL A 22 -8.06 -0.68 -0.49
N VAL A 23 -7.78 -1.94 -0.85
CA VAL A 23 -6.45 -2.38 -1.31
C VAL A 23 -5.94 -1.60 -2.53
N PRO A 24 -6.73 -1.39 -3.60
CA PRO A 24 -6.27 -0.65 -4.77
C PRO A 24 -5.90 0.79 -4.40
N SER A 25 -6.76 1.49 -3.66
CA SER A 25 -6.50 2.87 -3.22
C SER A 25 -5.33 2.97 -2.24
N PHE A 26 -5.14 1.97 -1.38
CA PHE A 26 -3.97 1.86 -0.51
C PHE A 26 -2.68 1.72 -1.31
N LEU A 27 -2.62 0.77 -2.25
CA LEU A 27 -1.44 0.53 -3.07
C LEU A 27 -1.15 1.71 -4.00
N GLN A 28 -2.18 2.39 -4.50
CA GLN A 28 -1.99 3.61 -5.28
C GLN A 28 -1.37 4.73 -4.44
N THR A 29 -1.93 4.98 -3.24
CA THR A 29 -1.37 5.95 -2.28
C THR A 29 0.05 5.57 -1.87
N LEU A 30 0.36 4.28 -1.84
CA LEU A 30 1.70 3.77 -1.54
C LEU A 30 2.74 4.11 -2.60
N LEU A 31 2.35 4.07 -3.86
CA LEU A 31 3.25 4.29 -4.98
C LEU A 31 3.33 5.77 -5.41
N GLU A 32 2.25 6.53 -5.28
CA GLU A 32 2.16 7.91 -5.79
C GLU A 32 1.95 8.97 -4.70
N GLY A 33 1.48 8.57 -3.51
CA GLY A 33 1.14 9.50 -2.44
C GLY A 33 2.30 9.78 -1.47
N SER A 34 2.03 10.60 -0.46
CA SER A 34 2.94 10.85 0.67
C SER A 34 2.60 9.97 1.88
N ALA A 35 3.53 9.86 2.84
CA ALA A 35 3.33 9.14 4.10
C ALA A 35 2.10 9.67 4.90
N GLU A 36 1.80 10.96 4.78
CA GLU A 36 0.63 11.59 5.42
C GLU A 36 -0.68 11.17 4.75
N GLN A 37 -0.70 11.02 3.42
CA GLN A 37 -1.89 10.65 2.66
C GLN A 37 -2.41 9.25 2.96
N PHE A 38 -1.57 8.35 3.50
CA PHE A 38 -2.06 7.05 3.96
C PHE A 38 -3.03 7.19 5.14
N ASN A 39 -2.67 8.04 6.10
CA ASN A 39 -3.41 8.21 7.36
C ASN A 39 -4.72 8.97 7.13
N THR A 40 -4.72 9.94 6.21
CA THR A 40 -5.92 10.73 5.88
C THR A 40 -6.75 10.14 4.75
N GLY A 41 -6.21 9.19 3.98
CA GLY A 41 -6.88 8.54 2.87
C GLY A 41 -7.34 7.11 3.21
N PRO A 42 -6.75 6.08 2.57
CA PRO A 42 -7.27 4.70 2.61
C PRO A 42 -7.27 4.09 4.01
N LEU A 43 -6.41 4.57 4.92
CA LEU A 43 -6.35 4.08 6.29
C LEU A 43 -7.20 4.87 7.28
N ALA A 44 -7.84 5.98 6.87
CA ALA A 44 -8.55 6.88 7.80
C ALA A 44 -9.70 6.18 8.56
N GLN A 45 -10.26 5.12 7.97
CA GLN A 45 -11.31 4.31 8.59
C GLN A 45 -10.79 3.24 9.56
N TYR A 46 -9.48 3.04 9.65
CA TYR A 46 -8.84 2.03 10.50
C TYR A 46 -8.14 2.67 11.70
N GLN A 47 -8.24 2.01 12.85
CA GLN A 47 -7.42 2.37 14.00
C GLN A 47 -6.01 1.78 13.81
N VAL A 48 -5.11 2.59 13.29
CA VAL A 48 -3.70 2.23 13.08
C VAL A 48 -2.87 2.67 14.28
N ASP A 49 -2.22 1.71 14.94
CA ASP A 49 -1.34 1.96 16.07
C ASP A 49 0.01 2.56 15.63
N ASP A 50 0.77 3.09 16.59
CA ASP A 50 2.03 3.80 16.31
C ASP A 50 3.11 2.91 15.71
N LEU A 51 3.19 1.63 16.11
CA LEU A 51 4.13 0.68 15.53
C LEU A 51 3.79 0.43 14.06
N THR A 52 2.51 0.22 13.75
CA THR A 52 2.05 0.05 12.36
C THR A 52 2.32 1.31 11.54
N ARG A 53 2.09 2.51 12.09
CA ARG A 53 2.39 3.78 11.40
C ARG A 53 3.89 3.93 11.12
N ALA A 54 4.74 3.57 12.07
CA ALA A 54 6.19 3.59 11.90
C ALA A 54 6.63 2.60 10.80
N ALA A 55 6.07 1.39 10.78
CA ALA A 55 6.36 0.41 9.73
C ALA A 55 5.94 0.90 8.34
N LEU A 56 4.80 1.57 8.22
CA LEU A 56 4.33 2.17 6.97
C LEU A 56 5.24 3.30 6.48
N ALA A 57 5.74 4.14 7.39
CA ALA A 57 6.68 5.20 7.05
C ALA A 57 7.98 4.63 6.47
N VAL A 58 8.55 3.59 7.10
CA VAL A 58 9.73 2.89 6.60
C VAL A 58 9.44 2.25 5.24
N LEU A 59 8.31 1.57 5.08
CA LEU A 59 7.93 0.97 3.80
C LEU A 59 7.84 2.03 2.70
N LYS A 60 7.26 3.20 3.00
CA LYS A 60 7.13 4.29 2.05
C LYS A 60 8.48 4.85 1.62
N GLU A 61 9.39 5.08 2.56
CA GLU A 61 10.76 5.50 2.27
C GLU A 61 11.45 4.53 1.30
N ARG A 62 11.32 3.22 1.53
CA ARG A 62 11.90 2.19 0.63
C ARG A 62 11.31 2.21 -0.77
N ILE A 63 10.04 2.61 -0.93
CA ILE A 63 9.38 2.74 -2.23
C ILE A 63 9.79 4.04 -2.92
N ASP A 64 9.98 5.13 -2.16
CA ASP A 64 10.46 6.41 -2.70
C ASP A 64 11.90 6.32 -3.23
N GLU A 65 12.70 5.38 -2.72
CA GLU A 65 14.02 5.06 -3.26
C GLU A 65 13.98 4.26 -4.58
N LEU A 66 12.82 3.76 -5.02
CA LEU A 66 12.72 2.99 -6.26
C LEU A 66 12.94 3.90 -7.48
N PRO A 67 13.63 3.40 -8.52
CA PRO A 67 13.69 4.08 -9.80
C PRO A 67 12.27 4.36 -10.34
N PRO A 68 12.01 5.56 -10.91
CA PRO A 68 10.67 5.94 -11.39
C PRO A 68 10.06 4.93 -12.38
N GLN A 69 10.90 4.26 -13.19
CA GLN A 69 10.47 3.22 -14.13
C GLN A 69 9.86 1.99 -13.43
N HIS A 70 10.33 1.65 -12.23
CA HIS A 70 9.81 0.52 -11.46
C HIS A 70 8.49 0.90 -10.80
N VAL A 71 8.37 2.11 -10.26
CA VAL A 71 7.11 2.64 -9.73
C VAL A 71 6.03 2.65 -10.82
N LYS A 72 6.37 3.11 -12.03
CA LYS A 72 5.46 3.09 -13.18
C LYS A 72 5.02 1.67 -13.57
N ALA A 73 5.93 0.70 -13.53
CA ALA A 73 5.58 -0.69 -13.80
C ALA A 73 4.60 -1.26 -12.76
N LEU A 74 4.79 -0.93 -11.48
CA LEU A 74 3.89 -1.32 -10.39
C LEU A 74 2.50 -0.66 -10.53
N LEU A 75 2.44 0.60 -10.94
CA LEU A 75 1.17 1.29 -11.21
C LEU A 75 0.40 0.66 -12.36
N ASN A 76 1.08 0.26 -13.43
CA ASN A 76 0.43 -0.44 -14.53
C ASN A 76 -0.22 -1.77 -14.09
N LEU A 77 0.37 -2.47 -13.11
CA LEU A 77 -0.23 -3.70 -12.57
C LEU A 77 -1.54 -3.43 -11.82
N LEU A 78 -1.67 -2.27 -11.17
CA LEU A 78 -2.90 -1.88 -10.47
C LEU A 78 -4.06 -1.58 -11.44
N VAL A 79 -3.77 -0.90 -12.55
CA VAL A 79 -4.78 -0.54 -13.57
C VAL A 79 -5.29 -1.76 -14.34
N ILE A 80 -4.47 -2.80 -14.51
CA ILE A 80 -4.89 -4.03 -15.21
C ILE A 80 -5.96 -4.82 -14.42
N ASN A 81 -6.11 -4.54 -13.11
CA ASN A 81 -6.98 -5.29 -12.21
C ASN A 81 -8.10 -4.44 -11.58
N SER A 82 -8.34 -3.22 -12.11
CA SER A 82 -9.41 -2.29 -11.69
C SER A 82 -10.57 -2.27 -12.68
#